data_AF-A0A673IXG7-F1
#
_entry.id   AF-A0A673IXG7-F1
#
_cell.length_a   1.000
_cell.length_b   1.000
_cell.length_c   1.000
_cell.angle_alpha   90.00
_cell.angle_beta   90.00
_cell.angle_gamma   90.00
#
_symmetry.space_group_name_H-M   'P 1'
#
loop_
_entity.id
_entity.type
_entity.pdbx_description
1 polymer ?
#
loop_
_entity_poly.entity_id
_entity_poly.type
_entity_poly.pdbx_seq_one_letter_code
_entity_poly.pdbx_strand_id
1 'polypeptide(L)'
;MSGEPDALAVVNQLRDLAADPLNRRAIVEDQGCLSGLILFFDHPNPQVVYSALLAVRYLAECRSNREKMTDELGMMLSLQNVMQKGTSPGETKLLASEIYEILQNSSSAEAEQAEAAASCRKKAQFFMGSTNKRAKTVVLQIDGLDDSARRSLCEEALLKIKGVISFTFQMAVKRCVVRIRSDLKAEALGTAIASTKFMKAQQVVKGEDGSEIAIPFQEDSDVVVEQNINLPDYLPEDESPSQEQHKAVTRLGSVQDGVSWLSTAANFLSRSFYW
;
A
#
# COMPACT_ATOMS: atom_id res chain seq x y z
N MET A 1 -23.00 40.25 -9.12
CA MET A 1 -21.53 40.30 -8.95
C MET A 1 -21.07 38.87 -8.78
N SER A 2 -20.44 38.34 -9.81
CA SER A 2 -19.95 36.96 -9.91
C SER A 2 -18.88 36.71 -8.85
N GLY A 3 -19.16 35.82 -7.91
CA GLY A 3 -18.20 35.40 -6.87
C GLY A 3 -17.20 34.41 -7.46
N GLU A 4 -16.14 34.92 -8.07
CA GLU A 4 -14.97 34.09 -8.33
C GLU A 4 -14.31 33.76 -6.98
N PRO A 5 -14.04 32.48 -6.67
CA PRO A 5 -13.31 32.12 -5.47
C PRO A 5 -11.88 32.67 -5.56
N ASP A 6 -11.41 33.27 -4.47
CA ASP A 6 -10.05 33.80 -4.38
C ASP A 6 -9.03 32.69 -4.68
N ALA A 7 -8.20 32.90 -5.72
CA ALA A 7 -7.16 31.96 -6.14
C ALA A 7 -6.24 31.57 -4.97
N LEU A 8 -6.01 32.50 -4.04
CA LEU A 8 -5.22 32.24 -2.83
C LEU A 8 -5.93 31.27 -1.88
N ALA A 9 -7.25 31.37 -1.73
CA ALA A 9 -8.02 30.45 -0.90
C ALA A 9 -7.99 29.03 -1.48
N VAL A 10 -8.18 28.90 -2.80
CA VAL A 10 -8.16 27.61 -3.50
C VAL A 10 -6.80 26.92 -3.36
N VAL A 11 -5.70 27.64 -3.63
CA VAL A 11 -4.36 27.04 -3.58
C VAL A 11 -3.96 26.68 -2.15
N ASN A 12 -4.38 27.47 -1.15
CA ASN A 12 -4.13 27.16 0.26
C ASN A 12 -4.88 25.89 0.68
N GLN A 13 -6.12 25.73 0.23
CA GLN A 13 -6.90 24.52 0.49
C GLN A 13 -6.26 23.28 -0.16
N LEU A 14 -5.78 23.39 -1.41
CA LEU A 14 -5.05 22.32 -2.10
C LEU A 14 -3.73 21.97 -1.40
N ARG A 15 -3.02 22.98 -0.90
CA ARG A 15 -1.79 22.79 -0.10
C ARG A 15 -2.07 22.05 1.20
N ASP A 16 -3.12 22.45 1.93
CA ASP A 16 -3.47 21.83 3.21
C ASP A 16 -3.94 20.39 3.02
N LEU A 17 -4.63 20.12 1.91
CA LEU A 17 -4.95 18.76 1.45
C LEU A 17 -3.71 17.92 1.15
N ALA A 18 -2.78 18.47 0.37
CA ALA A 18 -1.54 17.80 0.01
C ALA A 18 -0.61 17.57 1.21
N ALA A 19 -0.73 18.38 2.26
CA ALA A 19 0.05 18.20 3.49
C ALA A 19 -0.23 16.83 4.13
N ASP A 20 -1.46 16.32 4.06
CA ASP A 20 -1.82 14.98 4.53
C ASP A 20 -1.31 13.88 3.57
N PRO A 21 -0.41 12.98 4.02
CA PRO A 21 0.12 11.89 3.20
C PRO A 21 -0.93 10.98 2.55
N LEU A 22 -2.11 10.84 3.14
CA LEU A 22 -3.17 9.96 2.62
C LEU A 22 -3.80 10.52 1.34
N ASN A 23 -3.86 11.84 1.21
CA ASN A 23 -4.50 12.51 0.07
C ASN A 23 -3.58 12.65 -1.14
N ARG A 24 -2.26 12.68 -0.93
CA ARG A 24 -1.25 12.98 -1.98
C ARG A 24 -1.38 12.10 -3.21
N ARG A 25 -1.68 10.80 -3.07
CA ARG A 25 -1.83 9.90 -4.23
C ARG A 25 -3.12 10.22 -4.99
N ALA A 26 -4.23 10.41 -4.28
CA ALA A 26 -5.52 10.71 -4.90
C ALA A 26 -5.50 12.05 -5.66
N ILE A 27 -4.82 13.06 -5.11
CA ILE A 27 -4.67 14.38 -5.74
C ILE A 27 -3.91 14.28 -7.07
N VAL A 28 -2.84 13.48 -7.14
CA VAL A 28 -2.05 13.29 -8.37
C VAL A 28 -2.77 12.38 -9.39
N GLU A 29 -3.67 11.51 -8.92
CA GLU A 29 -4.50 10.66 -9.78
C GLU A 29 -5.72 11.39 -10.36
N ASP A 30 -6.15 12.48 -9.71
CA ASP A 30 -7.27 13.28 -10.17
C ASP A 30 -6.90 14.08 -11.43
N GLN A 31 -7.68 13.86 -12.50
CA GLN A 31 -7.42 14.51 -13.77
C GLN A 31 -7.59 16.03 -13.65
N GLY A 32 -6.55 16.76 -14.03
CA GLY A 32 -6.57 18.22 -14.05
C GLY A 32 -6.11 18.90 -12.76
N CYS A 33 -5.85 18.14 -11.69
CA CYS A 33 -5.34 18.75 -10.46
C CYS A 33 -3.89 19.24 -10.63
N LEU A 34 -3.04 18.43 -11.26
CA LEU A 34 -1.65 18.82 -11.55
C LEU A 34 -1.57 19.98 -12.53
N SER A 35 -2.31 19.94 -13.64
CA SER A 35 -2.38 21.04 -14.59
C SER A 35 -2.93 22.33 -13.93
N GLY A 36 -3.92 22.21 -13.05
CA GLY A 36 -4.41 23.30 -12.21
C GLY A 36 -3.34 23.91 -11.30
N LEU A 37 -2.51 23.08 -10.66
CA LEU A 37 -1.37 23.54 -9.84
C LEU A 37 -0.30 24.24 -10.69
N ILE A 38 -0.02 23.72 -11.88
CA ILE A 38 0.94 24.32 -12.83
C ILE A 38 0.48 25.73 -13.23
N LEU A 39 -0.80 25.94 -13.49
CA LEU A 39 -1.34 27.25 -13.86
C LEU A 39 -1.11 28.32 -12.78
N PHE A 40 -1.10 27.94 -11.49
CA PHE A 40 -0.83 28.88 -10.41
C PHE A 40 0.62 29.38 -10.38
N PHE A 41 1.56 28.75 -11.08
CA PHE A 41 2.96 29.18 -11.12
C PHE A 41 3.16 30.51 -11.86
N ASP A 42 2.26 30.84 -12.77
CA ASP A 42 2.29 32.10 -13.52
C ASP A 42 1.46 33.23 -12.89
N HIS A 43 0.83 32.98 -11.75
CA HIS A 43 -0.03 33.95 -11.08
C HIS A 43 0.74 35.22 -10.64
N PRO A 44 0.16 36.43 -10.75
CA PRO A 44 0.83 37.68 -10.40
C PRO A 44 1.13 37.82 -8.89
N ASN A 45 0.34 37.17 -8.04
CA ASN A 45 0.55 37.17 -6.59
C ASN A 45 1.62 36.12 -6.19
N PRO A 46 2.77 36.52 -5.60
CA PRO A 46 3.83 35.59 -5.21
C PRO A 46 3.40 34.60 -4.11
N GLN A 47 2.42 34.96 -3.27
CA GLN A 47 1.89 34.05 -2.25
C GLN A 47 1.13 32.86 -2.86
N VAL A 48 0.42 33.09 -3.98
CA VAL A 48 -0.27 32.02 -4.70
C VAL A 48 0.74 31.05 -5.30
N VAL A 49 1.78 31.58 -5.94
CA VAL A 49 2.87 30.78 -6.52
C VAL A 49 3.58 29.96 -5.42
N TYR A 50 3.90 30.58 -4.29
CA TYR A 50 4.56 29.91 -3.18
C TYR A 50 3.70 28.79 -2.59
N SER A 51 2.41 29.04 -2.33
CA SER A 51 1.50 28.00 -1.83
C SER A 51 1.31 26.85 -2.83
N ALA A 52 1.26 27.14 -4.14
CA ALA A 52 1.19 26.12 -5.19
C ALA A 52 2.44 25.23 -5.19
N LEU A 53 3.63 25.83 -5.12
CA LEU A 53 4.88 25.09 -5.04
C LEU A 53 4.97 24.24 -3.77
N LEU A 54 4.48 24.74 -2.64
CA LEU A 54 4.46 23.97 -1.41
C LEU A 54 3.55 22.74 -1.52
N ALA A 55 2.38 22.90 -2.16
CA ALA A 55 1.50 21.77 -2.47
C ALA A 55 2.23 20.74 -3.34
N VAL A 56 2.87 21.19 -4.43
CA VAL A 56 3.65 20.32 -5.34
C VAL A 56 4.81 19.64 -4.62
N ARG A 57 5.50 20.31 -3.70
CA ARG A 57 6.54 19.69 -2.86
C ARG A 57 5.96 18.56 -2.01
N TYR A 58 4.83 18.77 -1.34
CA TYR A 58 4.19 17.71 -0.56
C TYR A 58 3.79 16.52 -1.44
N LEU A 59 3.29 16.77 -2.66
CA LEU A 59 2.98 15.70 -3.61
C LEU A 59 4.25 14.95 -4.06
N ALA A 60 5.37 15.64 -4.27
CA ALA A 60 6.65 15.07 -4.69
C ALA A 60 7.37 14.27 -3.58
N GLU A 61 7.04 14.47 -2.31
CA GLU A 61 7.52 13.62 -1.20
C GLU A 61 7.12 12.15 -1.42
N CYS A 62 5.96 11.90 -2.05
CA CYS A 62 5.53 10.56 -2.42
C CYS A 62 6.25 10.09 -3.69
N ARG A 63 7.16 9.11 -3.57
CA ARG A 63 7.91 8.56 -4.72
C ARG A 63 7.01 8.07 -5.86
N SER A 64 5.88 7.44 -5.53
CA SER A 64 4.91 6.95 -6.54
C SER A 64 4.25 8.05 -7.38
N ASN A 65 4.35 9.31 -6.95
CA ASN A 65 3.75 10.44 -7.65
C ASN A 65 4.74 11.10 -8.60
N ARG A 66 6.06 10.92 -8.39
CA ARG A 66 7.10 11.66 -9.11
C ARG A 66 7.12 11.39 -10.60
N GLU A 67 6.91 10.13 -10.99
CA GLU A 67 6.80 9.72 -12.40
C GLU A 67 5.66 10.50 -13.08
N LYS A 68 4.43 10.36 -12.56
CA LYS A 68 3.25 11.10 -13.06
C LYS A 68 3.44 12.62 -13.06
N MET A 69 4.08 13.19 -12.04
CA MET A 69 4.35 14.62 -11.98
C MET A 69 5.38 15.07 -13.02
N THR A 70 6.35 14.22 -13.35
CA THR A 70 7.36 14.50 -14.38
C THR A 70 6.76 14.38 -15.77
N ASP A 71 5.85 13.42 -15.96
CA ASP A 71 5.11 13.20 -17.21
C ASP A 71 4.03 14.26 -17.48
N GLU A 72 3.58 14.97 -16.43
CA GLU A 72 2.59 16.03 -16.58
C GLU A 72 3.13 17.16 -17.46
N LEU A 73 2.37 17.46 -18.51
CA LEU A 73 2.78 18.44 -19.52
C LEU A 73 3.00 19.81 -18.89
N GLY A 74 4.20 20.35 -19.09
CA GLY A 74 4.56 21.69 -18.64
C GLY A 74 5.04 21.77 -17.18
N MET A 75 5.03 20.69 -16.38
CA MET A 75 5.50 20.74 -14.99
C MET A 75 6.95 21.21 -14.88
N MET A 76 7.86 20.50 -15.56
CA MET A 76 9.30 20.80 -15.50
C MET A 76 9.63 22.18 -16.09
N LEU A 77 8.98 22.56 -17.18
CA LEU A 77 9.18 23.86 -17.83
C LEU A 77 8.69 25.01 -16.94
N SER A 78 7.56 24.83 -16.27
CA SER A 78 6.99 25.88 -15.41
C SER A 78 7.81 26.08 -14.14
N LEU A 79 8.38 25.01 -13.56
CA LEU A 79 9.36 25.13 -12.47
C LEU A 79 10.59 25.92 -12.89
N GLN A 80 11.15 25.64 -14.08
CA GLN A 80 12.28 26.40 -14.63
C GLN A 80 11.91 27.88 -14.84
N ASN A 81 10.71 28.17 -15.34
CA ASN A 81 10.24 29.54 -15.49
C ASN A 81 10.19 30.27 -14.15
N VAL A 82 9.67 29.64 -13.08
CA VAL A 82 9.64 30.24 -11.74
C VAL A 82 11.04 30.53 -11.20
N MET A 83 12.02 29.65 -11.45
CA MET A 83 13.42 29.83 -11.06
C MET A 83 14.07 31.03 -11.77
N GLN A 84 13.77 31.21 -13.06
CA GLN A 84 14.35 32.26 -13.90
C GLN A 84 13.63 33.61 -13.78
N LYS A 85 12.35 33.60 -13.37
CA LYS A 85 11.53 34.82 -13.25
C LYS A 85 12.17 35.80 -12.26
N GLY A 86 12.49 37.01 -12.72
CA GLY A 86 13.09 38.04 -11.86
C GLY A 86 12.19 38.50 -10.70
N THR A 87 10.87 38.32 -10.84
CA THR A 87 9.85 38.81 -9.89
C THR A 87 9.52 37.84 -8.77
N SER A 88 10.02 36.60 -8.78
CA SER A 88 9.78 35.63 -7.71
C SER A 88 10.71 35.87 -6.51
N PRO A 89 10.20 35.80 -5.27
CA PRO A 89 11.02 35.86 -4.06
C PRO A 89 12.10 34.77 -4.06
N GLY A 90 13.23 35.04 -3.39
CA GLY A 90 14.36 34.09 -3.32
C GLY A 90 13.96 32.71 -2.76
N GLU A 91 13.13 32.68 -1.72
CA GLU A 91 12.61 31.44 -1.12
C GLU A 91 11.76 30.63 -2.12
N THR A 92 10.93 31.30 -2.92
CA THR A 92 10.12 30.66 -3.97
C THR A 92 11.00 30.02 -5.04
N LYS A 93 12.11 30.67 -5.42
CA LYS A 93 13.08 30.11 -6.37
C LYS A 93 13.81 28.90 -5.82
N LEU A 94 14.24 28.97 -4.56
CA LEU A 94 14.88 27.83 -3.87
C LEU A 94 13.92 26.63 -3.81
N LEU A 95 12.66 26.87 -3.46
CA LEU A 95 11.63 25.84 -3.41
C LEU A 95 11.39 25.21 -4.78
N ALA A 96 11.29 26.02 -5.84
CA ALA A 96 11.16 25.51 -7.21
C ALA A 96 12.39 24.67 -7.64
N SER A 97 13.60 25.10 -7.27
CA SER A 97 14.83 24.36 -7.53
C SER A 97 14.86 23.01 -6.80
N GLU A 98 14.45 22.97 -5.52
CA GLU A 98 14.38 21.74 -4.74
C GLU A 98 13.41 20.74 -5.39
N ILE A 99 12.23 21.19 -5.80
CA ILE A 99 11.23 20.35 -6.46
C ILE A 99 11.76 19.84 -7.80
N TYR A 100 12.38 20.72 -8.60
CA TYR A 100 12.96 20.34 -9.90
C TYR A 100 14.00 19.22 -9.75
N GLU A 101 14.91 19.34 -8.78
CA GLU A 101 15.90 18.31 -8.45
C GLU A 101 15.25 17.00 -7.96
N ILE A 102 14.21 17.08 -7.13
CA ILE A 102 13.49 15.89 -6.66
C ILE A 102 12.86 15.12 -7.83
N LEU A 103 12.28 15.83 -8.80
CA LEU A 103 11.65 15.24 -9.97
C LEU A 103 12.68 14.74 -11.01
N GLN A 104 13.76 15.49 -11.24
CA GLN A 104 14.82 15.10 -12.15
C GLN A 104 15.58 13.86 -11.67
N ASN A 105 15.83 13.72 -10.37
CA ASN A 105 16.49 12.54 -9.83
C ASN A 105 15.61 11.28 -9.86
N SER A 106 14.29 11.41 -10.02
CA SER A 106 13.40 10.27 -10.25
C SER A 106 13.62 9.62 -11.62
N SER A 107 13.87 10.40 -12.67
CA SER A 107 14.06 9.86 -14.03
C SER A 107 15.39 9.14 -14.21
N SER A 108 16.44 9.54 -13.46
CA SER A 108 17.74 8.87 -13.48
C SER A 108 17.76 7.55 -12.70
N ALA A 109 16.88 7.39 -11.71
CA ALA A 109 16.82 6.18 -10.88
C ALA A 109 16.16 4.98 -11.59
N GLU A 110 15.44 5.21 -12.70
CA GLU A 110 14.77 4.15 -13.45
C GLU A 110 15.71 3.31 -14.31
N ALA A 111 16.85 3.85 -14.76
CA ALA A 111 17.83 3.09 -15.54
C ALA A 111 18.51 1.97 -14.70
N GLU A 112 18.62 2.15 -13.38
CA GLU A 112 19.16 1.12 -12.47
C GLU A 112 18.05 0.30 -11.77
N GLN A 113 16.81 0.79 -11.72
CA GLN A 113 15.70 0.13 -11.01
C GLN A 113 14.78 -0.69 -11.92
N ALA A 114 14.86 -0.54 -13.26
CA ALA A 114 14.12 -1.40 -14.18
C ALA A 114 14.52 -2.89 -14.09
N GLU A 115 15.79 -3.20 -13.77
CA GLU A 115 16.22 -4.59 -13.51
C GLU A 115 15.81 -5.10 -12.12
N ALA A 116 15.68 -4.22 -11.11
CA ALA A 116 15.27 -4.60 -9.77
C ALA A 116 13.73 -4.69 -9.59
N ALA A 117 12.96 -3.93 -10.36
CA ALA A 117 11.50 -3.83 -10.27
C ALA A 117 10.76 -5.06 -10.82
N ALA A 118 11.40 -5.87 -11.68
CA ALA A 118 10.85 -7.18 -12.08
C ALA A 118 10.85 -8.20 -10.92
N SER A 119 11.65 -7.98 -9.86
CA SER A 119 11.78 -8.90 -8.71
C SER A 119 10.86 -8.56 -7.53
N CYS A 120 10.34 -7.34 -7.41
CA CYS A 120 9.49 -6.92 -6.29
C CYS A 120 8.05 -6.62 -6.72
N ARG A 121 7.28 -7.68 -7.01
CA ARG A 121 5.82 -7.58 -7.08
C ARG A 121 5.28 -7.06 -5.73
N LYS A 122 4.80 -5.81 -5.75
CA LYS A 122 3.79 -5.19 -4.89
C LYS A 122 3.52 -5.96 -3.59
N LYS A 123 4.35 -5.75 -2.56
CA LYS A 123 3.91 -5.95 -1.19
C LYS A 123 2.89 -4.85 -0.87
N ALA A 124 1.62 -5.21 -0.87
CA ALA A 124 0.62 -4.43 -0.14
C ALA A 124 1.10 -4.36 1.32
N GLN A 125 1.64 -3.20 1.71
CA GLN A 125 1.90 -2.88 3.10
C GLN A 125 0.53 -2.65 3.74
N PHE A 126 -0.12 -3.75 4.13
CA PHE A 126 -1.15 -3.68 5.14
C PHE A 126 -0.51 -3.01 6.36
N PHE A 127 -1.20 -2.01 6.91
CA PHE A 127 -0.91 -1.38 8.18
C PHE A 127 -0.84 -2.46 9.27
N MET A 128 0.34 -3.06 9.44
CA MET A 128 0.70 -3.87 10.58
C MET A 128 1.58 -2.99 11.43
N GLY A 129 1.02 -2.55 12.56
CA GLY A 129 1.72 -1.78 13.58
C GLY A 129 3.15 -2.30 13.76
N SER A 130 4.07 -1.34 13.88
CA SER A 130 5.49 -1.51 14.15
C SER A 130 5.79 -2.82 14.89
N THR A 131 6.55 -3.71 14.25
CA THR A 131 7.35 -4.74 14.89
C THR A 131 6.65 -5.50 16.03
N ASN A 132 5.74 -6.42 15.70
CA ASN A 132 5.44 -7.51 16.61
C ASN A 132 6.68 -8.43 16.70
N LYS A 133 7.71 -8.02 17.48
CA LYS A 133 8.92 -8.82 17.79
C LYS A 133 8.59 -10.20 18.39
N ARG A 134 7.32 -10.43 18.74
CA ARG A 134 6.78 -11.66 19.33
C ARG A 134 6.22 -12.66 18.32
N ALA A 135 6.22 -12.36 17.01
CA ALA A 135 5.68 -13.24 15.98
C ALA A 135 6.59 -13.34 14.76
N LYS A 136 6.78 -14.55 14.25
CA LYS A 136 7.54 -14.86 13.04
C LYS A 136 6.63 -15.48 11.99
N THR A 137 6.95 -15.27 10.72
CA THR A 137 6.21 -15.85 9.59
C THR A 137 7.03 -16.98 8.99
N VAL A 138 6.43 -18.15 8.87
CA VAL A 138 7.02 -19.36 8.27
C VAL A 138 6.24 -19.69 7.01
N VAL A 139 6.96 -19.99 5.93
CA VAL A 139 6.37 -20.46 4.67
C VAL A 139 6.60 -21.96 4.57
N LEU A 140 5.54 -22.71 4.32
CA LEU A 140 5.54 -24.15 4.19
C LEU A 140 5.07 -24.54 2.79
N GLN A 141 5.72 -25.53 2.20
CA GLN A 141 5.24 -26.25 1.03
C GLN A 141 4.59 -27.55 1.53
N ILE A 142 3.32 -27.75 1.22
CA ILE A 142 2.53 -28.88 1.70
C ILE A 142 2.23 -29.80 0.51
N ASP A 143 2.88 -30.95 0.48
CA ASP A 143 2.52 -31.98 -0.49
C ASP A 143 1.22 -32.68 -0.05
N GLY A 144 0.30 -32.87 -1.00
CA GLY A 144 -1.05 -33.38 -0.75
C GLY A 144 -2.14 -32.33 -0.50
N LEU A 145 -1.85 -31.03 -0.68
CA LEU A 145 -2.86 -29.95 -0.58
C LEU A 145 -3.58 -29.69 -1.92
N ASP A 146 -4.28 -30.69 -2.47
CA ASP A 146 -4.97 -30.53 -3.77
C ASP A 146 -6.49 -30.36 -3.67
N ASP A 147 -7.13 -30.90 -2.62
CA ASP A 147 -8.59 -30.86 -2.44
C ASP A 147 -9.02 -29.98 -1.28
N SER A 148 -10.24 -29.45 -1.35
CA SER A 148 -10.85 -28.68 -0.26
C SER A 148 -10.98 -29.49 1.04
N ALA A 149 -11.28 -30.79 0.96
CA ALA A 149 -11.38 -31.66 2.14
C ALA A 149 -10.03 -31.82 2.86
N ARG A 150 -8.94 -31.97 2.10
CA ARG A 150 -7.57 -32.07 2.64
C ARG A 150 -7.11 -30.75 3.23
N ARG A 151 -7.52 -29.63 2.63
CA ARG A 151 -7.31 -28.29 3.20
C ARG A 151 -7.98 -28.14 4.57
N SER A 152 -9.25 -28.53 4.71
CA SER A 152 -9.98 -28.43 5.99
C SER A 152 -9.32 -29.25 7.11
N LEU A 153 -8.79 -30.44 6.81
CA LEU A 153 -8.03 -31.23 7.78
C LEU A 153 -6.71 -30.56 8.21
N CYS A 154 -6.00 -29.94 7.26
CA CYS A 154 -4.80 -29.16 7.56
C CYS A 154 -5.13 -27.92 8.41
N GLU A 155 -6.23 -27.25 8.11
CA GLU A 155 -6.73 -26.11 8.86
C GLU A 155 -7.06 -26.49 10.30
N GLU A 156 -7.80 -27.58 10.51
CA GLU A 156 -8.11 -28.09 11.84
C GLU A 156 -6.83 -28.45 12.63
N ALA A 157 -5.85 -29.08 11.96
CA ALA A 157 -4.57 -29.41 12.57
C ALA A 157 -3.77 -28.16 12.98
N LEU A 158 -3.72 -27.13 12.14
CA LEU A 158 -3.00 -25.88 12.43
C LEU A 158 -3.71 -25.02 13.50
N LEU A 159 -5.04 -25.02 13.54
CA LEU A 159 -5.84 -24.33 14.54
C LEU A 159 -5.62 -24.88 15.96
N LYS A 160 -5.39 -26.19 16.09
CA LYS A 160 -5.14 -26.85 17.39
C LYS A 160 -3.79 -26.49 18.01
N ILE A 161 -2.83 -26.03 17.21
CA ILE A 161 -1.47 -25.70 17.67
C ILE A 161 -1.48 -24.38 18.42
N LYS A 162 -1.15 -24.45 19.72
CA LYS A 162 -1.01 -23.25 20.54
C LYS A 162 0.13 -22.37 20.05
N GLY A 163 -0.22 -21.15 19.67
CA GLY A 163 0.74 -20.14 19.20
C GLY A 163 0.81 -19.95 17.70
N VAL A 164 -0.01 -20.66 16.93
CA VAL A 164 -0.39 -20.22 15.58
C VAL A 164 -1.30 -19.00 15.70
N ILE A 165 -1.01 -17.94 14.93
CA ILE A 165 -1.73 -16.66 14.95
C ILE A 165 -2.64 -16.54 13.73
N SER A 166 -2.13 -16.92 12.55
CA SER A 166 -2.88 -16.92 11.31
C SER A 166 -2.22 -17.85 10.31
N PHE A 167 -2.98 -18.45 9.41
CA PHE A 167 -2.45 -19.20 8.28
C PHE A 167 -3.23 -18.84 7.02
N THR A 168 -2.57 -18.93 5.87
CA THR A 168 -3.22 -18.79 4.56
C THR A 168 -2.74 -19.89 3.64
N PHE A 169 -3.68 -20.47 2.89
CA PHE A 169 -3.39 -21.52 1.92
C PHE A 169 -3.49 -20.99 0.50
N GLN A 170 -2.48 -21.30 -0.30
CA GLN A 170 -2.45 -21.07 -1.73
C GLN A 170 -2.43 -22.42 -2.44
N MET A 171 -3.62 -22.93 -2.75
CA MET A 171 -3.82 -24.26 -3.34
C MET A 171 -3.08 -24.43 -4.67
N ALA A 172 -3.05 -23.39 -5.53
CA ALA A 172 -2.44 -23.44 -6.85
C ALA A 172 -0.93 -23.76 -6.84
N VAL A 173 -0.22 -23.39 -5.77
CA VAL A 173 1.22 -23.64 -5.59
C VAL A 173 1.51 -24.52 -4.37
N LYS A 174 0.46 -25.13 -3.79
CA LYS A 174 0.52 -25.96 -2.59
C LYS A 174 1.32 -25.34 -1.44
N ARG A 175 1.14 -24.02 -1.25
CA ARG A 175 1.91 -23.21 -0.28
C ARG A 175 1.03 -22.79 0.88
N CYS A 176 1.54 -22.91 2.09
CA CYS A 176 0.90 -22.41 3.29
C CYS A 176 1.80 -21.36 3.95
N VAL A 177 1.27 -20.17 4.23
CA VAL A 177 1.99 -19.12 4.94
C VAL A 177 1.40 -19.02 6.34
N VAL A 178 2.20 -19.34 7.35
CA VAL A 178 1.77 -19.38 8.74
C VAL A 178 2.49 -18.32 9.54
N ARG A 179 1.73 -17.48 10.24
CA ARG A 179 2.23 -16.56 11.26
C ARG A 179 2.14 -17.27 12.60
N ILE A 180 3.28 -17.42 13.26
CA ILE A 180 3.39 -18.08 14.56
C ILE A 180 4.03 -17.15 15.58
N ARG A 181 3.78 -17.39 16.85
CA ARG A 181 4.53 -16.72 17.92
C ARG A 181 6.02 -17.10 17.86
N SER A 182 6.88 -16.24 18.38
CA SER A 182 8.34 -16.41 18.32
C SER A 182 8.83 -17.65 19.07
N ASP A 183 8.13 -18.03 20.14
CA ASP A 183 8.39 -19.21 20.99
C ASP A 183 8.01 -20.55 20.33
N LEU A 184 7.13 -20.54 19.32
CA LEU A 184 6.75 -21.76 18.59
C LEU A 184 7.81 -22.12 17.54
N LYS A 185 8.28 -23.38 17.53
CA LYS A 185 9.23 -23.87 16.49
C LYS A 185 8.50 -24.23 15.19
N ALA A 186 9.18 -24.05 14.06
CA ALA A 186 8.65 -24.44 12.75
C ALA A 186 8.43 -25.96 12.64
N GLU A 187 9.28 -26.75 13.31
CA GLU A 187 9.18 -28.22 13.40
C GLU A 187 7.80 -28.70 13.91
N ALA A 188 7.22 -28.02 14.90
CA ALA A 188 5.91 -28.36 15.45
C ALA A 188 4.78 -28.25 14.41
N LEU A 189 4.91 -27.32 13.44
CA LEU A 189 3.98 -27.20 12.31
C LEU A 189 4.13 -28.41 11.37
N GLY A 190 5.37 -28.83 11.13
CA GLY A 190 5.69 -30.03 10.34
C GLY A 190 5.08 -31.28 10.94
N THR A 191 5.29 -31.52 12.23
CA THR A 191 4.75 -32.67 12.95
C THR A 191 3.23 -32.69 12.94
N ALA A 192 2.58 -31.54 13.15
CA ALA A 192 1.12 -31.45 13.12
C ALA A 192 0.55 -31.77 11.73
N ILE A 193 1.19 -31.29 10.66
CA ILE A 193 0.76 -31.61 9.29
C ILE A 193 1.02 -33.09 8.98
N ALA A 194 2.18 -33.63 9.38
CA ALA A 194 2.49 -35.06 9.22
C ALA A 194 1.50 -35.97 9.98
N SER A 195 0.96 -35.52 11.13
CA SER A 195 -0.04 -36.26 11.91
C SER A 195 -1.35 -36.52 11.15
N THR A 196 -1.64 -35.71 10.12
CA THR A 196 -2.80 -35.91 9.24
C THR A 196 -2.65 -37.13 8.32
N LYS A 197 -1.48 -37.80 8.31
CA LYS A 197 -1.11 -38.99 7.53
C LYS A 197 -1.09 -38.86 6.00
N PHE A 198 -1.81 -37.87 5.44
CA PHE A 198 -1.94 -37.68 4.00
C PHE A 198 -1.10 -36.53 3.45
N MET A 199 -0.49 -35.72 4.31
CA MET A 199 0.20 -34.49 3.91
C MET A 199 1.60 -34.42 4.52
N LYS A 200 2.55 -33.92 3.74
CA LYS A 200 3.93 -33.67 4.18
C LYS A 200 4.25 -32.20 4.03
N ALA A 201 4.80 -31.59 5.09
CA ALA A 201 5.22 -30.19 5.07
C ALA A 201 6.74 -30.07 4.97
N GLN A 202 7.20 -29.13 4.15
CA GLN A 202 8.59 -28.72 4.04
C GLN A 202 8.66 -27.22 4.27
N GLN A 203 9.67 -26.74 5.00
CA GLN A 203 9.86 -25.31 5.20
C GLN A 203 10.55 -24.70 4.00
N VAL A 204 9.96 -23.65 3.42
CA VAL A 204 10.58 -22.90 2.33
C VAL A 204 11.40 -21.75 2.91
N VAL A 205 12.70 -21.77 2.66
CA VAL A 205 13.63 -20.70 3.02
C VAL A 205 14.19 -20.09 1.74
N LYS A 206 14.30 -18.76 1.68
CA LYS A 206 14.99 -18.08 0.59
C LYS A 206 16.48 -18.02 0.90
N GLY A 207 17.30 -18.63 0.05
CA GLY A 207 18.76 -18.52 0.10
C GLY A 207 19.25 -17.13 -0.31
N GLU A 208 20.53 -16.84 -0.05
CA GLU A 208 21.17 -15.55 -0.36
C GLU A 208 21.14 -15.21 -1.87
N ASP A 209 21.15 -16.23 -2.72
CA ASP A 209 21.09 -16.09 -4.19
C ASP A 209 19.65 -15.92 -4.73
N GLY A 210 18.66 -15.76 -3.85
CA GLY A 210 17.25 -15.65 -4.20
C GLY A 210 16.57 -16.97 -4.59
N SER A 211 17.28 -18.11 -4.51
CA SER A 211 16.73 -19.45 -4.72
C SER A 211 15.87 -19.89 -3.53
N GLU A 212 14.71 -20.51 -3.81
CA GLU A 212 13.85 -21.10 -2.78
C GLU A 212 14.33 -22.53 -2.48
N ILE A 213 14.76 -22.78 -1.24
CA ILE A 213 15.21 -24.10 -0.79
C ILE A 213 14.14 -24.66 0.15
N ALA A 214 13.59 -25.82 -0.21
CA ALA A 214 12.66 -26.55 0.64
C ALA A 214 13.44 -27.48 1.59
N ILE A 215 13.33 -27.22 2.89
CA ILE A 215 13.98 -27.97 3.96
C ILE A 215 12.94 -28.91 4.60
N PRO A 216 13.11 -30.23 4.49
CA PRO A 216 12.26 -31.19 5.20
C PRO A 216 12.43 -31.03 6.72
N PHE A 217 11.33 -31.16 7.47
CA PHE A 217 11.43 -31.31 8.92
C PHE A 217 11.97 -32.71 9.25
N GLN A 218 12.91 -32.83 10.18
CA GLN A 218 13.39 -34.15 10.65
C GLN A 218 12.25 -34.89 11.35
N GLU A 219 11.97 -36.12 10.93
CA GLU A 219 10.82 -36.93 11.38
C GLU A 219 11.02 -37.54 12.80
N ASP A 220 12.20 -37.38 13.43
CA ASP A 220 12.58 -38.09 14.68
C ASP A 220 12.60 -37.23 15.95
N SER A 221 11.76 -36.19 16.03
CA SER A 221 11.63 -35.41 17.27
C SER A 221 10.25 -35.63 17.89
N ASP A 222 10.20 -36.38 18.99
CA ASP A 222 9.06 -36.52 19.92
C ASP A 222 8.75 -35.17 20.60
N VAL A 223 8.36 -34.17 19.82
CA VAL A 223 7.94 -32.87 20.34
C VAL A 223 6.46 -32.97 20.68
N VAL A 224 6.17 -33.15 21.97
CA VAL A 224 4.81 -33.12 22.49
C VAL A 224 4.23 -31.72 22.25
N VAL A 225 3.31 -31.61 21.28
CA VAL A 225 2.62 -30.35 20.98
C VAL A 225 1.50 -30.14 22.00
N GLU A 226 1.54 -29.02 22.75
CA GLU A 226 0.41 -28.59 23.58
C GLU A 226 -0.79 -28.25 22.69
N GLN A 227 -1.86 -29.03 22.81
CA GLN A 227 -3.10 -28.86 22.05
C GLN A 227 -4.07 -27.95 22.81
N ASN A 228 -4.71 -27.01 22.11
CA ASN A 228 -5.80 -26.22 22.69
C ASN A 228 -7.09 -27.06 22.74
N ILE A 229 -7.39 -27.62 23.92
CA ILE A 229 -8.56 -28.49 24.17
C ILE A 229 -9.88 -27.72 24.46
N ASN A 230 -9.85 -26.39 24.53
CA ASN A 230 -11.02 -25.55 24.85
C ASN A 230 -11.26 -24.49 23.76
N LEU A 231 -11.59 -24.93 22.54
CA LEU A 231 -12.13 -24.02 21.52
C LEU A 231 -13.66 -24.01 21.66
N PRO A 232 -14.31 -22.83 21.70
CA PRO A 232 -15.76 -22.74 21.59
C PRO A 232 -16.22 -23.28 20.23
N ASP A 233 -17.42 -23.87 20.20
CA ASP A 233 -18.01 -24.42 18.99
C ASP A 233 -18.23 -23.31 17.97
N TYR A 234 -17.66 -23.46 16.77
CA TYR A 234 -17.78 -22.45 15.73
C TYR A 234 -19.19 -22.51 15.14
N LEU A 235 -19.74 -21.34 14.82
CA LEU A 235 -21.04 -21.23 14.17
C LEU A 235 -20.99 -21.96 12.80
N PRO A 236 -21.99 -22.80 12.46
CA PRO A 236 -22.01 -23.51 11.18
C PRO A 236 -21.99 -22.55 9.99
N GLU A 237 -21.19 -22.89 8.99
CA GLU A 237 -20.94 -22.03 7.81
C GLU A 237 -22.18 -21.86 6.91
N ASP A 238 -23.21 -22.69 7.12
CA ASP A 238 -24.47 -22.71 6.36
C ASP A 238 -25.44 -21.55 6.68
N GLU A 239 -25.17 -20.77 7.74
CA GLU A 239 -25.94 -19.58 8.11
C GLU A 239 -25.24 -18.26 7.74
N SER A 240 -24.47 -18.27 6.65
CA SER A 240 -24.01 -17.03 6.03
C SER A 240 -25.14 -16.40 5.22
N PRO A 241 -25.65 -15.19 5.54
CA PRO A 241 -26.65 -14.52 4.72
C PRO A 241 -25.96 -13.94 3.49
N SER A 242 -25.61 -14.81 2.53
CA SER A 242 -25.06 -14.41 1.23
C SER A 242 -26.04 -14.77 0.13
N GLN A 243 -27.14 -14.02 0.07
CA GLN A 243 -27.95 -13.89 -1.14
C GLN A 243 -28.30 -12.41 -1.32
N GLU A 244 -27.32 -11.63 -1.78
CA GLU A 244 -27.49 -10.50 -2.69
C GLU A 244 -26.10 -9.91 -3.01
N GLN A 245 -25.50 -10.46 -4.07
CA GLN A 245 -24.38 -9.84 -4.75
C GLN A 245 -24.90 -8.56 -5.41
N HIS A 246 -24.63 -7.40 -4.81
CA HIS A 246 -24.60 -6.03 -5.38
C HIS A 246 -25.10 -4.97 -4.38
N LYS A 247 -24.43 -4.86 -3.23
CA LYS A 247 -24.29 -3.59 -2.50
C LYS A 247 -23.28 -3.78 -1.38
N ALA A 248 -22.15 -3.08 -1.45
CA ALA A 248 -21.31 -2.89 -0.28
C ALA A 248 -22.11 -2.04 0.73
N VAL A 249 -22.49 -2.63 1.86
CA VAL A 249 -23.10 -1.89 2.96
C VAL A 249 -21.97 -1.30 3.79
N THR A 250 -21.58 -0.07 3.47
CA THR A 250 -20.76 0.74 4.36
C THR A 250 -21.58 1.06 5.61
N ARG A 251 -21.06 0.71 6.79
CA ARG A 251 -21.64 1.14 8.06
C ARG A 251 -21.64 2.67 8.11
N LEU A 252 -22.79 3.30 7.84
CA LEU A 252 -23.02 4.69 8.23
C LEU A 252 -23.15 4.74 9.75
N GLY A 253 -22.00 4.85 10.40
CA GLY A 253 -21.87 5.19 11.81
C GLY A 253 -20.83 6.28 11.94
N SER A 254 -21.29 7.54 11.84
CA SER A 254 -20.60 8.75 12.29
C SER A 254 -19.12 8.89 11.87
N VAL A 255 -18.90 9.18 10.59
CA VAL A 255 -17.73 9.98 10.19
C VAL A 255 -18.28 11.10 9.31
N GLN A 256 -18.21 12.32 9.83
CA GLN A 256 -18.54 13.53 9.09
C GLN A 256 -17.74 13.57 7.78
N ASP A 257 -18.47 13.79 6.68
CA ASP A 257 -18.08 14.40 5.42
C ASP A 257 -16.58 14.63 5.17
N GLY A 258 -15.90 13.62 4.64
CA GLY A 258 -14.52 13.74 4.14
C GLY A 258 -14.36 13.61 2.62
N VAL A 259 -15.40 13.19 1.88
CA VAL A 259 -15.25 12.70 0.50
C VAL A 259 -16.03 13.52 -0.54
N SER A 260 -16.80 14.54 -0.11
CA SER A 260 -17.70 15.30 -0.99
C SER A 260 -17.14 16.65 -1.50
N TRP A 261 -15.89 16.99 -1.21
CA TRP A 261 -15.29 18.31 -1.46
C TRP A 261 -14.17 18.32 -2.51
N LEU A 262 -13.40 17.23 -2.64
CA LEU A 262 -12.40 17.08 -3.71
C LEU A 262 -13.06 17.16 -5.09
N SER A 263 -14.26 16.59 -5.25
CA SER A 263 -15.07 16.70 -6.46
C SER A 263 -15.55 18.12 -6.77
N THR A 264 -15.61 19.02 -5.78
CA THR A 264 -16.03 20.42 -5.97
C THR A 264 -14.85 21.29 -6.42
N ALA A 265 -13.67 21.10 -5.83
CA ALA A 265 -12.44 21.77 -6.25
C ALA A 265 -11.93 21.26 -7.62
N ALA A 266 -12.02 19.96 -7.87
CA ALA A 266 -11.73 19.35 -9.17
C ALA A 266 -12.67 19.86 -10.28
N ASN A 267 -13.98 20.03 -9.97
CA ASN A 267 -14.94 20.63 -10.90
C ASN A 267 -14.66 22.11 -11.21
N PHE A 268 -14.07 22.86 -10.27
CA PHE A 268 -13.66 24.25 -10.53
C PHE A 268 -12.44 24.30 -11.44
N LEU A 269 -11.42 23.48 -11.19
CA LEU A 269 -10.23 23.41 -12.05
C LEU A 269 -10.58 22.95 -13.47
N SER A 270 -11.46 21.95 -13.61
CA SER A 270 -11.89 21.45 -14.92
C SER A 270 -12.76 22.46 -15.70
N ARG A 271 -13.64 23.20 -15.02
CA ARG A 271 -14.55 24.16 -15.68
C ARG A 271 -14.00 25.57 -15.89
N SER A 272 -13.03 26.01 -15.08
CA SER A 272 -12.48 27.36 -15.19
C SER A 272 -11.39 27.48 -16.25
N PHE A 273 -10.77 26.37 -16.68
CA PHE A 273 -9.55 26.43 -17.50
C PHE A 273 -9.54 25.53 -18.76
N TYR A 274 -10.60 24.76 -19.01
CA TYR A 274 -10.84 24.12 -20.32
C TYR A 274 -12.05 24.79 -20.98
N TRP A 275 -11.80 25.48 -22.09
CA TRP A 275 -12.80 25.81 -23.12
C TRP A 275 -12.89 24.68 -24.14
#